data_AF-A0A9X2WII7-F1
#
_entry.id   AF-A0A9X2WII7-F1
#
_cell.length_a   1.000
_cell.length_b   1.000
_cell.length_c   1.000
_cell.angle_alpha   90.00
_cell.angle_beta   90.00
_cell.angle_gamma   90.00
#
_symmetry.space_group_name_H-M   'P 1'
#
loop_
_entity.id
_entity.type
_entity.pdbx_description
1 polymer ?
#
loop_
_entity_poly.entity_id
_entity_poly.type
_entity_poly.pdbx_seq_one_letter_code
_entity_poly.pdbx_strand_id
1 'polypeptide(L)'
;MTPFRLLTATGTLGLIIWVLITPQIPLAALLLLIPITALQIALSQYASQCTECGISVSDPAFNNPERELPYKFDYSKIGNDCASGNYRRKLGALPRCAACKKQIRKSDGQGSLN
;
A
#
# COMPACT_ATOMS: atom_id res chain seq x y z
N MET A 1 1.78 31.72 -4.72
CA MET A 1 0.53 31.03 -5.17
C MET A 1 0.80 30.42 -6.53
N THR A 2 0.83 29.09 -6.61
CA THR A 2 1.32 28.35 -7.78
C THR A 2 0.23 28.21 -8.86
N PRO A 3 0.51 28.54 -10.14
CA PRO A 3 -0.48 28.55 -11.23
C PRO A 3 -1.10 27.16 -11.52
N PHE A 4 -0.43 26.09 -11.09
CA PHE A 4 -0.91 24.70 -11.20
C PHE A 4 -2.21 24.42 -10.43
N ARG A 5 -2.44 25.13 -9.32
CA ARG A 5 -3.67 24.98 -8.51
C ARG A 5 -4.89 25.58 -9.20
N LEU A 6 -4.69 26.61 -10.04
CA LEU A 6 -5.76 27.24 -10.81
C LEU A 6 -6.19 26.34 -11.98
N LEU A 7 -5.21 25.74 -12.67
CA LEU A 7 -5.43 24.83 -13.81
C LEU A 7 -6.15 23.53 -13.43
N THR A 8 -5.86 23.01 -12.25
CA THR A 8 -6.54 21.81 -11.72
C THR A 8 -7.96 22.09 -11.25
N ALA A 9 -8.22 23.29 -10.71
CA ALA A 9 -9.56 23.73 -10.32
C ALA A 9 -10.47 24.03 -11.53
N THR A 10 -9.94 24.65 -12.58
CA THR A 10 -10.72 24.91 -13.81
C THR A 10 -10.97 23.64 -14.63
N GLY A 11 -9.99 22.72 -14.71
CA GLY A 11 -10.16 21.45 -15.41
C GLY A 11 -11.21 20.52 -14.78
N THR A 12 -11.29 20.50 -13.44
CA THR A 12 -12.31 19.71 -12.73
C THR A 12 -13.71 20.30 -12.89
N LEU A 13 -13.85 21.63 -12.85
CA LEU A 13 -15.13 22.30 -13.15
C LEU A 13 -15.60 22.05 -14.59
N GLY A 14 -14.70 22.07 -15.57
CA GLY A 14 -15.01 21.77 -16.97
C GLY A 14 -15.52 20.34 -17.17
N LEU A 15 -14.92 19.35 -16.50
CA LEU A 15 -15.37 17.96 -16.53
C LEU A 15 -16.76 17.78 -15.89
N ILE A 16 -17.03 18.47 -14.77
CA ILE A 16 -18.33 18.40 -14.10
C ILE A 16 -19.43 19.01 -14.96
N ILE A 17 -19.17 20.17 -15.58
CA ILE A 17 -20.11 20.84 -16.49
C ILE A 17 -20.35 20.00 -17.74
N TRP A 18 -19.29 19.41 -18.33
CA TRP A 18 -19.43 18.51 -19.47
C TRP A 18 -20.32 17.32 -19.14
N VAL A 19 -20.07 16.65 -18.01
CA VAL A 19 -20.85 15.51 -17.51
C VAL A 19 -22.33 15.87 -17.30
N LEU A 20 -22.62 17.07 -16.78
CA LEU A 20 -23.99 17.57 -16.59
C LEU A 20 -24.72 17.89 -17.91
N ILE A 21 -23.99 18.32 -18.94
CA ILE A 21 -24.57 18.70 -20.24
C ILE A 21 -24.75 17.49 -21.16
N THR A 22 -23.90 16.47 -21.07
CA THR A 22 -24.09 15.22 -21.83
C THR A 22 -25.20 14.36 -21.21
N PRO A 23 -26.38 14.21 -21.86
CA PRO A 23 -27.53 13.52 -21.29
C PRO A 23 -27.40 11.99 -21.34
N GLN A 24 -26.18 11.47 -21.45
CA GLN A 24 -25.91 10.10 -21.86
C GLN A 24 -25.08 9.29 -20.88
N ILE A 25 -24.74 9.82 -19.69
CA ILE A 25 -24.19 8.95 -18.66
C ILE A 25 -25.38 8.26 -17.99
N PRO A 26 -25.68 7.00 -18.32
CA PRO A 26 -26.78 6.31 -17.67
C PRO A 26 -26.48 6.28 -16.17
N LEU A 27 -27.50 6.51 -15.34
CA LEU A 27 -27.37 6.47 -13.87
C LEU A 27 -26.67 5.18 -13.39
N ALA A 28 -26.81 4.09 -14.14
CA ALA A 28 -26.11 2.83 -13.96
C ALA A 28 -24.57 2.94 -14.02
N ALA A 29 -24.01 3.76 -14.92
CA ALA A 29 -22.56 4.01 -14.99
C ALA A 29 -22.06 4.81 -13.78
N LEU A 30 -22.89 5.74 -13.26
CA LEU A 30 -22.59 6.48 -12.03
C LEU A 30 -22.58 5.54 -10.81
N LEU A 31 -23.54 4.63 -10.72
CA LEU A 31 -23.63 3.61 -9.66
C LEU A 31 -22.47 2.61 -9.70
N LEU A 32 -21.93 2.29 -10.88
CA LEU A 32 -20.76 1.41 -11.04
C LEU A 32 -19.44 2.10 -10.67
N LEU A 33 -19.34 3.43 -10.80
CA LEU A 33 -18.14 4.17 -10.40
C LEU A 33 -17.86 4.09 -8.90
N ILE A 34 -18.88 4.02 -8.06
CA ILE A 34 -18.75 3.96 -6.59
C ILE A 34 -17.98 2.70 -6.12
N PRO A 35 -18.39 1.46 -6.47
CA PRO A 35 -17.65 0.27 -6.04
C PRO A 35 -16.27 0.16 -6.70
N ILE A 36 -16.12 0.61 -7.96
CA ILE A 36 -14.83 0.59 -8.65
C ILE A 36 -13.83 1.54 -7.99
N THR A 37 -14.24 2.77 -7.67
CA THR A 37 -13.37 3.74 -6.98
C THR A 37 -13.01 3.30 -5.57
N ALA A 38 -13.95 2.72 -4.81
CA ALA A 38 -13.67 2.15 -3.49
C ALA A 38 -12.63 1.02 -3.57
N LEU A 39 -12.77 0.12 -4.55
CA LEU A 39 -11.82 -0.98 -4.77
C LEU A 39 -10.42 -0.46 -5.15
N GLN A 40 -10.34 0.56 -6.01
CA GLN A 40 -9.08 1.19 -6.41
C GLN A 40 -8.38 1.88 -5.23
N ILE A 41 -9.14 2.54 -4.34
CA ILE A 41 -8.59 3.16 -3.13
C ILE A 41 -8.03 2.08 -2.18
N ALA A 42 -8.78 1.00 -1.95
CA ALA A 42 -8.32 -0.12 -1.13
C ALA A 42 -7.02 -0.72 -1.70
N LEU A 43 -6.98 -1.01 -3.00
CA LEU A 43 -5.78 -1.53 -3.67
C LEU A 43 -4.59 -0.57 -3.58
N SER A 44 -4.82 0.74 -3.69
CA SER A 44 -3.76 1.74 -3.52
C SER A 44 -3.21 1.78 -2.09
N GLN A 45 -4.04 1.55 -1.07
CA GLN A 45 -3.61 1.50 0.32
C GLN A 45 -2.73 0.26 0.58
N TYR A 46 -3.11 -0.89 0.03
CA TYR A 46 -2.30 -2.11 0.11
C TYR A 46 -0.96 -1.97 -0.63
N ALA A 47 -0.92 -1.27 -1.76
CA ALA A 47 0.32 -1.01 -2.49
C ALA A 47 1.21 0.06 -1.84
N SER A 48 0.63 0.94 -1.02
CA SER A 48 1.32 2.08 -0.41
C SER A 48 1.68 1.88 1.05
N GLN A 49 1.53 0.69 1.63
CA GLN A 49 1.89 0.45 3.03
C GLN A 49 2.75 -0.82 3.18
N CYS A 50 3.60 -0.82 4.19
CA CYS A 50 4.33 -2.00 4.61
C CYS A 50 3.35 -3.01 5.20
N THR A 51 3.29 -4.21 4.65
CA THR A 51 2.36 -5.26 5.13
C THR A 51 2.64 -5.73 6.55
N GLU A 52 3.89 -5.62 6.99
CA GLU A 52 4.25 -5.87 8.38
C GLU A 52 3.78 -4.70 9.25
N CYS A 53 4.59 -3.66 9.42
CA CYS A 53 4.31 -2.61 10.41
C CYS A 53 3.31 -1.51 10.00
N GLY A 54 2.64 -1.64 8.85
CA GLY A 54 1.62 -0.69 8.37
C GLY A 54 2.12 0.69 7.96
N ILE A 55 3.44 0.96 8.01
CA ILE A 55 3.98 2.28 7.64
C ILE A 55 3.77 2.57 6.15
N SER A 56 3.33 3.79 5.83
CA SER A 56 3.15 4.24 4.46
C SER A 56 4.48 4.34 3.68
N VAL A 57 4.48 4.00 2.41
CA VAL A 57 5.59 4.15 1.44
C VAL A 57 5.97 5.62 1.26
N SER A 58 5.01 6.54 1.43
CA SER A 58 5.24 7.98 1.41
C SER A 58 5.86 8.53 2.70
N ASP A 59 5.93 7.74 3.77
CA ASP A 59 6.59 8.16 5.01
C ASP A 59 8.12 8.11 4.81
N PRO A 60 8.87 9.18 5.15
CA PRO A 60 10.33 9.19 5.02
C PRO A 60 11.01 8.05 5.81
N ALA A 61 10.38 7.58 6.90
CA ALA A 61 10.88 6.46 7.69
C ALA A 61 10.66 5.09 7.03
N PHE A 62 9.94 5.00 5.90
CA PHE A 62 9.75 3.75 5.14
C PHE A 62 11.07 3.17 4.65
N ASN A 63 11.97 4.05 4.19
CA ASN A 63 13.28 3.67 3.67
C ASN A 63 14.38 3.65 4.75
N ASN A 64 14.06 3.99 5.99
CA ASN A 64 15.04 4.00 7.08
C ASN A 64 15.18 2.59 7.71
N PRO A 65 16.35 1.91 7.55
CA PRO A 65 16.59 0.58 8.12
C PRO A 65 16.87 0.57 9.63
N GLU A 66 17.08 1.74 10.25
CA GLU A 66 17.37 1.91 11.68
C GLU A 66 16.16 2.37 12.48
N ARG A 67 15.05 2.67 11.80
CA ARG A 67 13.78 3.00 12.43
C ARG A 67 13.38 1.89 13.41
N GLU A 68 13.05 2.29 14.63
CA GLU A 68 12.47 1.38 15.60
C GLU A 68 11.09 0.90 15.13
N LEU A 69 10.91 -0.42 15.13
CA LEU A 69 9.63 -1.02 14.82
C LEU A 69 8.77 -1.05 16.08
N PRO A 70 7.46 -0.75 15.97
CA PRO A 70 6.55 -0.77 17.11
C PRO A 70 6.46 -2.15 17.75
N TYR A 71 6.72 -3.21 16.98
CA TYR A 71 6.88 -4.56 17.46
C TYR A 71 7.99 -5.25 16.69
N LYS A 72 8.78 -6.08 17.38
CA LYS A 72 9.81 -6.91 16.78
C LYS A 72 9.26 -8.32 16.63
N PHE A 73 8.86 -8.67 15.41
CA PHE A 73 8.48 -10.05 15.11
C PHE A 73 9.74 -10.94 15.01
N ASP A 74 9.75 -12.06 15.72
CA ASP A 74 10.85 -13.02 15.67
C ASP A 74 10.57 -14.06 14.58
N TYR A 75 11.08 -13.81 13.38
CA TYR A 75 10.87 -14.68 12.23
C TYR A 75 11.57 -16.05 12.37
N SER A 76 12.52 -16.20 13.31
CA SER A 76 13.17 -17.48 13.59
C SER A 76 12.21 -18.51 14.20
N LYS A 77 11.14 -18.04 14.85
CA LYS A 77 10.11 -18.87 15.48
C LYS A 77 9.00 -19.30 14.52
N ILE A 78 9.08 -18.91 13.25
CA ILE A 78 8.13 -19.36 12.24
C ILE A 78 8.40 -20.84 11.99
N GLY A 79 7.40 -21.69 12.24
CA GLY A 79 7.46 -23.14 12.03
C GLY A 79 7.67 -23.54 10.56
N ASN A 80 7.66 -24.84 10.30
CA ASN A 80 7.78 -25.40 8.95
C ASN A 80 6.48 -26.06 8.46
N ASP A 81 5.35 -25.76 9.11
CA ASP A 81 4.04 -26.20 8.68
C ASP A 81 3.58 -25.45 7.42
N CYS A 82 2.56 -25.98 6.74
CA CYS A 82 2.03 -25.39 5.50
C CYS A 82 1.61 -23.92 5.65
N ALA A 83 1.07 -23.51 6.81
CA ALA A 83 0.67 -22.12 7.02
C ALA A 83 1.90 -21.22 7.15
N SER A 84 2.91 -21.65 7.89
CA SER A 84 4.21 -20.96 7.98
C SER A 84 4.93 -20.84 6.64
N GLY A 85 4.93 -21.90 5.83
CA GLY A 85 5.48 -21.88 4.47
C GLY A 85 4.76 -20.88 3.55
N ASN A 86 3.43 -20.82 3.64
CA ASN A 86 2.64 -19.83 2.92
C ASN A 86 2.92 -18.40 3.38
N TYR A 87 3.07 -18.19 4.69
CA TYR A 87 3.43 -16.88 5.25
C TYR A 87 4.83 -16.42 4.77
N ARG A 88 5.83 -17.30 4.76
CA ARG A 88 7.17 -17.00 4.20
C ARG A 88 7.13 -16.63 2.71
N ARG A 89 6.28 -17.30 1.91
CA ARG A 89 6.05 -16.91 0.51
C ARG A 89 5.41 -15.52 0.40
N LYS A 90 4.38 -15.25 1.22
CA LYS A 90 3.69 -13.94 1.24
C LYS A 90 4.62 -12.81 1.66
N LEU A 91 5.50 -13.06 2.62
CA LEU A 91 6.57 -12.13 2.99
C LEU A 91 7.32 -11.70 1.73
N GLY A 92 7.81 -12.63 0.90
CA GLY A 92 8.50 -12.36 -0.37
C GLY A 92 7.76 -11.45 -1.37
N ALA A 93 6.44 -11.60 -1.48
CA ALA A 93 5.64 -10.98 -2.52
C ALA A 93 5.08 -9.58 -2.18
N LEU A 94 5.05 -9.20 -0.91
CA LEU A 94 4.36 -8.00 -0.44
C LEU A 94 5.31 -6.81 -0.16
N PRO A 95 4.83 -5.56 -0.31
CA PRO A 95 5.62 -4.36 -0.03
C PRO A 95 6.04 -4.30 1.44
N ARG A 96 7.33 -4.07 1.68
CA ARG A 96 7.93 -4.02 3.03
C ARG A 96 8.87 -2.82 3.15
N CYS A 97 8.83 -2.18 4.31
CA CYS A 97 9.76 -1.11 4.65
C CYS A 97 11.17 -1.65 4.93
N ALA A 98 12.17 -0.78 4.86
CA ALA A 98 13.58 -1.13 5.03
C ALA A 98 13.87 -1.76 6.41
N ALA A 99 13.23 -1.26 7.47
CA ALA A 99 13.37 -1.79 8.83
C ALA A 99 12.86 -3.24 8.96
N CYS A 100 11.64 -3.53 8.48
CA CYS A 100 11.09 -4.90 8.48
C CYS A 100 11.95 -5.85 7.63
N LYS A 101 12.43 -5.40 6.47
CA LYS A 101 13.32 -6.19 5.61
C LYS A 101 14.65 -6.52 6.29
N LYS A 102 15.23 -5.58 7.04
CA LYS A 102 16.45 -5.81 7.84
C LYS A 102 16.21 -6.83 8.95
N GLN A 103 15.06 -6.76 9.61
CA GLN A 103 14.73 -7.68 10.70
C GLN A 103 14.61 -9.13 10.20
N ILE A 104 13.89 -9.35 9.10
CA ILE A 104 13.73 -10.69 8.50
C ILE A 104 15.09 -11.29 8.14
N ARG A 105 15.95 -10.51 7.46
CA ARG A 105 17.30 -10.95 7.11
C ARG A 105 18.15 -11.34 8.32
N LYS A 106 18.01 -10.61 9.44
CA LYS A 106 18.72 -10.92 10.69
C LYS A 106 18.22 -12.23 11.31
N SER A 107 16.89 -12.42 11.33
CA SER A 107 16.28 -13.65 11.83
C SER A 107 16.64 -14.88 10.97
N ASP A 108 16.68 -14.74 9.63
CA ASP A 108 17.06 -15.82 8.73
C ASP A 108 18.56 -16.15 8.83
N GLY A 109 19.42 -15.14 8.99
CA GLY A 109 20.87 -15.33 9.14
C GLY A 109 21.27 -15.97 10.47
N GLN A 110 20.48 -15.79 11.53
CA GLN A 110 20.70 -16.47 12.82
C GLN A 110 20.29 -17.95 12.80
N GLY A 111 19.38 -18.36 11.90
CA GLY A 111 19.01 -19.77 11.73
C GLY A 111 20.07 -20.63 11.05
N SER A 112 21.15 -20.05 10.50
CA SER A 112 22.24 -20.77 9.83
C SER A 112 23.45 -21.04 10.74
N LEU A 113 23.45 -20.55 11.99
CA LEU A 113 24.55 -20.70 12.95
C LEU A 113 24.25 -21.68 14.09
N ASN A 114 23.10 -22.36 14.06
CA ASN A 114 22.72 -23.40 15.01
C ASN A 114 22.45 -24.71 14.29
#